data_AF-Q80Z75-F1
#
_entry.id   AF-Q80Z75-F1
#
_cell.length_a   1.000
_cell.length_b   1.000
_cell.length_c   1.000
_cell.angle_alpha   90.00
_cell.angle_beta   90.00
_cell.angle_gamma   90.00
#
_symmetry.space_group_name_H-M   'P 1'
#
loop_
_entity.id
_entity.type
_entity.pdbx_description
1 polymer ?
#
loop_
_entity_poly.entity_id
_entity_poly.type
_entity_poly.pdbx_seq_one_letter_code
_entity_poly.pdbx_strand_id
1 'polypeptide(L)'
;APKHEWIGKNSASWALCRCNNNWVVRHNSKEIPIEPAPHLRRVGILLDYDNGSIAFYDALNSIHLYTFDVALAQPVCPTFTVWNKCLTIITGLP
;
A
#
# COMPACT_ATOMS: atom_id res chain seq x y z
N ALA A 1 12.92 8.88 1.43
CA ALA A 1 12.22 8.78 2.74
C ALA A 1 13.05 9.50 3.80
N PRO A 2 12.43 10.24 4.74
CA PRO A 2 13.16 10.80 5.87
C PRO A 2 13.90 9.68 6.60
N LYS A 3 15.17 9.91 6.95
CA LYS A 3 16.15 8.86 7.34
C LYS A 3 15.78 8.01 8.57
N HIS A 4 14.66 8.27 9.27
CA HIS A 4 14.31 7.64 10.54
C HIS A 4 12.81 7.30 10.75
N GLU A 5 11.96 7.38 9.72
CA GLU A 5 10.51 7.16 9.89
C GLU A 5 9.99 5.97 9.06
N TRP A 6 9.06 5.20 9.64
CA TRP A 6 8.36 4.13 8.94
C TRP A 6 7.39 4.69 7.89
N ILE A 7 7.21 3.97 6.78
CA ILE A 7 6.26 4.34 5.73
C ILE A 7 4.85 4.41 6.32
N GLY A 8 4.13 5.50 5.99
CA GLY A 8 2.79 5.81 6.49
C GLY A 8 2.79 6.60 7.81
N LYS A 9 3.95 6.88 8.43
CA LYS A 9 4.00 7.71 9.67
C LYS A 9 3.97 9.22 9.43
N ASN A 10 4.03 9.68 8.18
CA ASN A 10 3.90 11.09 7.80
C ASN A 10 2.81 11.28 6.74
N SER A 11 2.53 12.55 6.42
CA SER A 11 1.52 12.95 5.43
C SER A 11 1.93 12.70 3.98
N ALA A 12 3.20 12.38 3.71
CA ALA A 12 3.73 12.17 2.37
C ALA A 12 3.84 10.69 1.99
N SER A 13 3.27 9.79 2.80
CA SER A 13 3.34 8.35 2.53
C SER A 13 2.05 7.63 2.93
N TRP A 14 1.77 6.57 2.18
CA TRP A 14 0.63 5.67 2.33
C TRP A 14 1.14 4.24 2.26
N ALA A 15 0.65 3.36 3.13
CA ALA A 15 1.13 1.99 3.19
C ALA A 15 0.01 1.00 3.46
N LEU A 16 0.03 -0.12 2.75
CA LEU A 16 -0.56 -1.36 3.20
C LEU A 16 0.51 -2.15 3.97
N CYS A 17 0.25 -2.46 5.23
CA CYS A 17 1.20 -3.10 6.13
C CYS A 17 0.67 -4.45 6.61
N ARG A 18 1.56 -5.44 6.69
CA ARG A 18 1.30 -6.73 7.34
C ARG A 18 2.32 -6.96 8.45
N CYS A 19 1.85 -7.22 9.66
CA CYS A 19 2.66 -7.71 10.77
C CYS A 19 2.04 -8.99 11.31
N ASN A 20 2.75 -10.12 11.17
CA ASN A 20 2.21 -11.46 11.42
C ASN A 20 0.91 -11.71 10.59
N ASN A 21 -0.23 -11.86 11.27
CA ASN A 21 -1.54 -12.06 10.64
C ASN A 21 -2.38 -10.79 10.60
N ASN A 22 -1.89 -9.67 11.14
CA ASN A 22 -2.62 -8.42 11.18
C ASN A 22 -2.28 -7.60 9.94
N TRP A 23 -3.33 -7.10 9.29
CA TRP A 23 -3.23 -6.18 8.16
C TRP A 23 -3.79 -4.83 8.56
N VAL A 24 -3.06 -3.78 8.22
CA VAL A 24 -3.50 -2.40 8.42
C VAL A 24 -3.15 -1.58 7.19
N VAL A 25 -3.97 -0.58 6.91
CA VAL A 25 -3.55 0.54 6.06
C VAL A 25 -3.12 1.69 6.96
N ARG A 26 -2.01 2.34 6.61
CA ARG A 26 -1.38 3.39 7.40
C ARG A 26 -1.17 4.66 6.59
N HIS A 27 -1.56 5.79 7.17
CA HIS A 27 -1.26 7.12 6.65
C HIS A 27 -1.23 8.16 7.79
N ASN A 28 -0.24 9.05 7.77
CA ASN A 28 -0.07 10.11 8.77
C ASN A 28 -0.17 9.59 10.22
N SER A 29 0.52 8.48 10.52
CA SER A 29 0.51 7.78 11.81
C SER A 29 -0.84 7.20 12.26
N LYS A 30 -1.88 7.30 11.45
CA LYS A 30 -3.16 6.61 11.67
C LYS A 30 -3.12 5.23 11.02
N GLU A 31 -3.63 4.24 11.73
CA GLU A 31 -3.77 2.88 11.25
C GLU A 31 -5.24 2.49 11.25
N ILE A 32 -5.68 1.84 10.17
CA ILE A 32 -7.01 1.27 10.04
C ILE A 32 -6.82 -0.22 9.78
N PRO A 33 -7.35 -1.10 10.65
CA PRO A 33 -7.29 -2.54 10.41
C PRO A 33 -8.13 -2.91 9.20
N ILE A 34 -7.64 -3.87 8.42
CA ILE A 34 -8.37 -4.49 7.31
C ILE A 34 -8.27 -6.00 7.42
N GLU A 35 -9.19 -6.72 6.77
CA GLU A 35 -9.24 -8.18 6.80
C GLU A 35 -9.18 -8.77 5.38
N PRO A 36 -7.99 -8.80 4.75
CA PRO A 36 -7.82 -9.49 3.48
C PRO A 36 -8.02 -11.00 3.63
N ALA A 37 -8.20 -11.69 2.51
CA ALA A 37 -8.24 -13.15 2.50
C ALA A 37 -6.97 -13.75 3.18
N PRO A 38 -7.09 -14.85 3.94
CA PRO A 38 -5.98 -15.47 4.68
C PRO A 38 -4.73 -15.77 3.83
N HIS A 39 -4.93 -15.98 2.53
CA HIS A 39 -3.90 -16.32 1.56
C HIS A 39 -3.68 -15.23 0.51
N LEU A 40 -3.78 -13.94 0.87
CA LEU A 40 -3.40 -12.85 -0.01
C LEU A 40 -1.94 -13.01 -0.48
N ARG A 41 -1.76 -13.30 -1.77
CA ARG A 41 -0.45 -13.61 -2.39
C ARG A 41 0.09 -12.50 -3.28
N ARG A 42 -0.78 -11.67 -3.85
CA ARG A 42 -0.41 -10.60 -4.78
C ARG A 42 -1.24 -9.37 -4.47
N VAL A 43 -0.55 -8.28 -4.17
CA VAL A 43 -1.17 -6.98 -3.97
C VAL A 43 -1.03 -6.18 -5.27
N GLY A 44 -2.16 -5.74 -5.81
CA GLY A 44 -2.21 -4.74 -6.87
C GLY A 44 -2.27 -3.34 -6.26
N ILE A 45 -1.59 -2.39 -6.87
CA ILE A 45 -1.61 -0.98 -6.47
C ILE A 45 -2.01 -0.17 -7.70
N LEU A 46 -3.12 0.55 -7.60
CA LEU A 46 -3.57 1.50 -8.61
C LEU A 46 -3.33 2.92 -8.10
N LEU A 47 -2.60 3.69 -8.89
CA LEU A 47 -2.36 5.11 -8.64
C LEU A 47 -3.13 5.91 -9.69
N ASP A 48 -4.11 6.68 -9.24
CA ASP A 48 -4.97 7.49 -10.09
C ASP A 48 -4.74 8.97 -9.75
N TYR A 49 -3.99 9.67 -10.60
CA TYR A 49 -3.71 11.10 -10.41
C TYR A 49 -4.92 11.98 -10.72
N ASP A 50 -5.73 11.59 -11.71
CA ASP A 50 -6.85 12.40 -12.17
C ASP A 50 -7.97 12.43 -11.13
N ASN A 51 -8.27 11.27 -10.52
CA ASN A 51 -9.26 11.16 -9.45
C ASN A 51 -8.65 11.34 -8.05
N GLY A 52 -7.33 11.45 -7.95
CA GLY A 52 -6.64 11.66 -6.67
C GLY A 52 -6.82 10.48 -5.72
N SER A 53 -6.41 9.27 -6.12
CA SER A 53 -6.54 8.10 -5.26
C SER A 53 -5.37 7.11 -5.35
N ILE A 54 -5.18 6.36 -4.26
CA ILE A 54 -4.29 5.20 -4.20
C ILE A 54 -5.11 4.01 -3.71
N ALA A 55 -5.34 3.03 -4.58
CA ALA A 55 -6.14 1.85 -4.27
C ALA A 55 -5.30 0.57 -4.22
N PHE A 56 -5.59 -0.28 -3.24
CA PHE A 56 -4.98 -1.58 -3.02
C PHE A 56 -5.97 -2.70 -3.31
N TYR A 57 -5.50 -3.76 -3.96
CA TYR A 57 -6.32 -4.90 -4.37
C TYR A 57 -5.64 -6.22 -4.05
N ASP A 58 -6.44 -7.26 -3.78
CA ASP A 58 -6.03 -8.63 -4.08
C ASP A 58 -6.05 -8.79 -5.61
N ALA A 59 -4.88 -8.75 -6.21
CA ALA A 59 -4.74 -8.74 -7.66
C ALA A 59 -5.10 -10.08 -8.32
N LEU A 60 -5.11 -11.20 -7.58
CA LEU A 60 -5.48 -12.50 -8.17
C LEU A 60 -6.99 -12.66 -8.24
N ASN A 61 -7.69 -12.17 -7.21
CA ASN A 61 -9.13 -12.31 -7.09
C ASN A 61 -9.89 -11.05 -7.53
N SER A 62 -9.18 -9.99 -7.91
CA SER A 62 -9.75 -8.67 -8.25
C SER A 62 -10.62 -8.09 -7.12
N ILE A 63 -10.23 -8.33 -5.86
CA ILE A 63 -10.96 -7.86 -4.68
C ILE A 63 -10.33 -6.56 -4.21
N HIS A 64 -11.15 -5.51 -4.06
CA HIS A 64 -10.74 -4.25 -3.45
C HIS A 64 -10.41 -4.45 -1.97
N LEU A 65 -9.27 -3.92 -1.52
CA LEU A 65 -8.84 -3.97 -0.13
C LEU A 65 -9.06 -2.63 0.57
N TYR A 66 -8.59 -1.54 -0.05
CA TYR A 66 -8.68 -0.20 0.51
C TYR A 66 -8.34 0.87 -0.51
N THR A 67 -8.93 2.06 -0.38
CA THR A 67 -8.55 3.26 -1.16
C THR A 67 -8.25 4.42 -0.22
N PHE A 68 -7.13 5.11 -0.48
CA PHE A 68 -6.90 6.44 0.06
C PHE A 68 -7.33 7.49 -0.94
N ASP A 69 -8.13 8.45 -0.49
CA ASP A 69 -8.40 9.70 -1.22
C ASP A 69 -7.28 10.69 -0.93
N VAL A 70 -6.59 11.16 -1.96
CA VAL A 70 -5.35 11.94 -1.87
C VAL A 70 -5.28 12.99 -2.98
N ALA A 71 -5.01 14.24 -2.60
CA ALA A 71 -4.61 15.26 -3.56
C ALA A 71 -3.13 15.06 -3.98
N LEU A 72 -2.91 14.29 -5.05
CA LEU A 72 -1.58 13.96 -5.55
C LEU A 72 -0.98 15.12 -6.35
N ALA A 73 -0.22 15.98 -5.68
CA ALA A 73 0.41 17.14 -6.30
C ALA A 73 1.85 16.89 -6.81
N GLN A 74 2.45 15.77 -6.42
CA GLN A 74 3.86 15.45 -6.69
C GLN A 74 4.01 13.99 -7.12
N PRO A 75 5.08 13.65 -7.88
CA PRO A 75 5.34 12.26 -8.24
C PRO A 75 5.45 11.36 -7.01
N VAL A 76 4.71 10.24 -7.04
CA VAL A 76 4.77 9.21 -6.00
C VAL A 76 5.76 8.13 -6.41
N CYS A 77 6.69 7.80 -5.52
CA CYS A 77 7.61 6.68 -5.69
C CYS A 77 7.10 5.44 -4.95
N PRO A 78 7.04 4.27 -5.61
CA PRO A 78 6.83 3.01 -4.90
C PRO A 78 7.92 2.80 -3.85
N THR A 79 7.53 2.38 -2.66
CA THR A 79 8.47 2.08 -1.56
C THR A 79 8.03 0.81 -0.85
N PHE A 80 8.99 0.01 -0.42
CA PHE A 80 8.75 -1.30 0.18
C PHE A 80 9.64 -1.47 1.41
N THR A 81 9.11 -2.10 2.44
CA THR A 81 9.88 -2.56 3.60
C THR A 81 9.54 -4.02 3.83
N VAL A 82 10.55 -4.89 3.82
CA VAL A 82 10.37 -6.33 3.99
C VAL A 82 11.18 -6.80 5.18
N TRP A 83 10.56 -7.56 6.07
CA TRP A 83 11.22 -8.17 7.22
C TRP A 83 11.42 -9.66 6.98
N ASN A 84 12.66 -10.14 7.01
CA ASN A 84 13.05 -11.56 6.95
C ASN A 84 12.51 -12.39 5.77
N LYS A 85 12.09 -11.73 4.67
CA LYS A 85 11.54 -12.34 3.44
C LYS A 85 11.93 -11.52 2.21
N CYS A 86 11.45 -11.92 1.03
CA CYS A 86 11.65 -11.20 -0.23
C CYS A 86 10.30 -10.83 -0.85
N LEU A 87 10.30 -9.83 -1.72
CA LEU A 87 9.19 -9.53 -2.62
C LEU A 87 9.68 -9.60 -4.07
N THR A 88 8.75 -9.85 -4.98
CA THR A 88 8.98 -9.72 -6.42
C THR A 88 8.09 -8.60 -6.94
N ILE A 89 8.69 -7.66 -7.66
CA ILE A 89 7.95 -6.58 -8.31
C ILE A 89 7.64 -7.04 -9.73
N ILE A 90 6.35 -7.04 -10.08
CA ILE A 90 5.88 -7.26 -11.44
C ILE A 90 5.46 -5.90 -11.96
N THR A 91 6.20 -5.34 -12.92
CA THR A 91 5.90 -4.06 -13.57
C THR A 91 5.46 -4.29 -15.01
N GLY A 92 4.73 -3.33 -15.56
CA GLY A 92 4.14 -3.42 -16.90
C GLY A 92 2.71 -3.94 -16.87
N LEU A 93 1.97 -3.66 -17.96
CA LEU A 93 0.75 -4.40 -18.26
C LEU A 93 1.17 -5.82 -18.69
N PRO A 94 0.43 -6.88 -18.28
CA PRO A 94 0.68 -8.22 -18.78
C PRO A 94 0.58 -8.30 -20.32
#